data_AF-Q5BWU7-F1
#
_entry.id   AF-Q5BWU7-F1
#
_cell.length_a   1.000
_cell.length_b   1.000
_cell.length_c   1.000
_cell.angle_alpha   90.00
_cell.angle_beta   90.00
_cell.angle_gamma   90.00
#
_symmetry.space_group_name_H-M   'P 1'
#
loop_
_entity.id
_entity.type
_entity.pdbx_description
1 polymer ?
#
loop_
_entity_poly.entity_id
_entity_poly.type
_entity_poly.pdbx_seq_one_letter_code
_entity_poly.pdbx_strand_id
1 'polypeptide(L)'
;VDLIVDGYDVYYGARSINYEIERRIISLLALADEQGYLHPGSHVNISVSHKSVKDEAWSSKKSDGNNDSITSSPPRIVLNVTDSKGKTEVLDLTQTAISWA
;
A
#
# COMPACT_ATOMS: atom_id res chain seq x y z
N VAL A 1 -9.61 -5.69 -6.36
CA VAL A 1 -10.36 -4.58 -6.99
C VAL A 1 -11.22 -3.87 -5.95
N ASP A 2 -11.71 -4.61 -4.96
CA ASP A 2 -12.62 -4.16 -3.90
C ASP A 2 -12.17 -2.87 -3.17
N LEU A 3 -10.88 -2.70 -2.87
CA LEU A 3 -10.38 -1.52 -2.13
C LEU A 3 -10.70 -0.14 -2.72
N ILE A 4 -10.68 -0.02 -4.05
CA ILE A 4 -10.97 1.25 -4.73
C ILE A 4 -12.48 1.41 -4.86
N VAL A 5 -13.18 0.30 -5.09
CA VAL A 5 -14.64 0.26 -5.23
C VAL A 5 -15.34 0.57 -3.91
N ASP A 6 -14.74 0.19 -2.77
CA ASP A 6 -15.25 0.48 -1.42
C ASP A 6 -15.35 1.99 -1.15
N GLY A 7 -14.56 2.82 -1.83
CA GLY A 7 -14.64 4.27 -1.75
C GLY A 7 -15.62 4.90 -2.75
N TYR A 8 -16.45 4.10 -3.43
CA TYR A 8 -17.47 4.61 -4.33
C TYR A 8 -18.58 5.34 -3.56
N ASP A 9 -18.83 6.58 -3.94
CA ASP A 9 -19.98 7.36 -3.47
C ASP A 9 -20.95 7.61 -4.63
N VAL A 10 -22.20 7.17 -4.46
CA VAL A 10 -23.29 7.33 -5.45
C VAL A 10 -23.53 8.79 -5.80
N TYR A 11 -23.42 9.71 -4.83
CA TYR A 11 -23.63 11.14 -5.07
C TYR A 11 -22.57 11.72 -6.02
N TYR A 12 -21.34 11.21 -5.94
CA TYR A 12 -20.22 11.66 -6.78
C TYR A 12 -19.96 10.74 -7.99
N GLY A 13 -20.62 9.59 -8.06
CA GLY A 13 -20.45 8.61 -9.13
C GLY A 13 -18.99 8.20 -9.32
N ALA A 14 -18.57 7.96 -10.57
CA ALA A 14 -17.19 7.56 -10.90
C ALA A 14 -16.10 8.57 -10.46
N ARG A 15 -16.48 9.81 -10.10
CA ARG A 15 -15.54 10.80 -9.55
C ARG A 15 -14.92 10.34 -8.23
N SER A 16 -15.70 9.65 -7.40
CA SER A 16 -15.22 9.09 -6.12
C SER A 16 -14.13 8.04 -6.32
N ILE A 17 -14.26 7.20 -7.36
CA ILE A 17 -13.23 6.23 -7.76
C ILE A 17 -11.95 6.94 -8.19
N ASN A 18 -12.05 7.98 -9.01
CA ASN A 18 -10.88 8.73 -9.45
C ASN A 18 -10.14 9.36 -8.26
N TYR A 19 -10.87 9.90 -7.28
CA TYR A 19 -10.30 10.41 -6.05
C TYR A 19 -9.55 9.33 -5.24
N GLU A 20 -10.11 8.13 -5.12
CA GLU A 20 -9.44 7.01 -4.43
C GLU A 20 -8.17 6.54 -5.15
N ILE A 21 -8.16 6.57 -6.48
CA ILE A 21 -6.97 6.27 -7.29
C ILE A 21 -5.90 7.34 -7.06
N GLU A 22 -6.26 8.63 -7.12
CA GLU A 22 -5.33 9.74 -6.92
C GLU A 22 -4.65 9.68 -5.54
N ARG A 23 -5.43 9.59 -4.46
CA ARG A 23 -4.89 9.65 -3.10
C ARG A 23 -4.10 8.41 -2.67
N ARG A 24 -4.33 7.24 -3.29
CA ARG A 24 -3.66 5.99 -2.88
C ARG A 24 -2.61 5.54 -3.89
N ILE A 25 -2.96 5.47 -5.18
CA ILE A 25 -2.06 4.95 -6.21
C ILE A 25 -1.11 6.04 -6.69
N ILE A 26 -1.63 7.24 -7.02
CA ILE A 26 -0.77 8.32 -7.50
C ILE A 26 0.15 8.82 -6.38
N SER A 27 -0.35 8.93 -5.14
CA SER A 27 0.51 9.26 -4.00
C SER A 27 1.65 8.26 -3.79
N LEU A 28 1.42 6.95 -3.97
CA LEU A 28 2.48 5.93 -3.90
C LEU A 28 3.51 6.09 -5.02
N LEU A 29 3.05 6.38 -6.23
CA LEU A 29 3.94 6.62 -7.37
C LEU A 29 4.79 7.86 -7.16
N ALA A 30 4.20 8.96 -6.69
CA ALA A 30 4.93 10.17 -6.35
C ALA A 30 5.99 9.90 -5.28
N LEU A 31 5.63 9.13 -4.24
CA LEU A 31 6.56 8.73 -3.20
C LEU A 31 7.74 7.89 -3.74
N ALA A 32 7.47 6.94 -4.64
CA ALA A 32 8.51 6.14 -5.27
C ALA A 32 9.45 6.98 -6.15
N ASP A 33 8.93 8.04 -6.76
CA ASP A 33 9.70 8.99 -7.57
C ASP A 33 10.60 9.86 -6.68
N GLU A 34 10.04 10.42 -5.60
CA GLU A 34 10.77 11.21 -4.60
C GLU A 34 11.89 10.40 -3.92
N GLN A 35 11.67 9.10 -3.68
CA GLN A 35 12.68 8.20 -3.12
C GLN A 35 13.69 7.67 -4.15
N GLY A 36 13.50 8.00 -5.43
CA GLY A 36 14.42 7.63 -6.51
C GLY A 36 14.35 6.16 -6.92
N TYR A 37 13.23 5.47 -6.67
CA TYR A 37 13.04 4.09 -7.12
C TYR A 37 12.54 3.98 -8.57
N LEU A 38 11.92 5.05 -9.08
CA LEU A 38 11.44 5.12 -10.45
C LEU A 38 12.54 5.63 -11.39
N HIS A 39 12.91 4.81 -12.37
CA HIS A 39 13.87 5.14 -13.41
C HIS A 39 13.32 4.78 -14.79
N PRO A 40 13.85 5.37 -15.87
CA PRO A 40 13.51 4.93 -17.22
C PRO A 40 13.79 3.44 -17.40
N GLY A 41 12.76 2.65 -17.72
CA GLY A 41 12.85 1.19 -17.84
C GLY A 41 12.50 0.41 -16.57
N SER A 42 12.14 1.08 -15.47
CA SER A 42 11.56 0.41 -14.30
C SER A 42 10.17 -0.12 -14.61
N HIS A 43 9.84 -1.28 -14.02
CA HIS A 43 8.52 -1.87 -14.09
C HIS A 43 7.80 -1.69 -12.76
N VAL A 44 6.53 -1.28 -12.82
CA VAL A 44 5.71 -1.03 -11.64
C VAL A 44 4.58 -2.04 -11.58
N ASN A 45 4.46 -2.72 -10.44
CA ASN A 45 3.38 -3.66 -10.16
C ASN A 45 2.60 -3.23 -8.91
N ILE A 46 1.30 -2.99 -9.06
CA ILE A 46 0.42 -2.56 -7.98
C ILE A 46 -0.31 -3.79 -7.45
N SER A 47 -0.24 -4.00 -6.13
CA SER A 47 -0.85 -5.15 -5.47
C SER A 47 -1.62 -4.74 -4.21
N VAL A 48 -2.53 -5.60 -3.77
CA VAL A 48 -3.25 -5.43 -2.51
C VAL A 48 -2.69 -6.40 -1.49
N SER A 49 -2.22 -5.89 -0.36
CA SER A 49 -1.73 -6.70 0.76
C SER A 49 -2.75 -6.73 1.88
N HIS A 50 -2.96 -7.92 2.44
CA HIS A 50 -3.79 -8.16 3.63
C HIS A 50 -2.93 -8.48 4.86
N LYS A 51 -1.62 -8.16 4.84
CA LYS A 51 -0.66 -8.49 5.90
C LYS A 51 -1.20 -8.05 7.26
N SER A 52 -1.51 -8.99 8.15
CA SER A 52 -2.07 -8.71 9.46
C SER A 52 -1.10 -7.83 10.25
N VAL A 53 -1.61 -6.92 11.08
CA VAL A 53 -0.80 -6.14 12.04
C VAL A 53 0.05 -7.08 12.93
N LYS A 54 -0.37 -8.34 13.09
CA LYS A 54 0.40 -9.40 13.75
C LYS A 54 1.72 -9.76 13.07
N ASP A 55 1.84 -9.64 11.74
CA ASP A 55 3.06 -10.01 11.01
C ASP A 55 4.18 -8.97 11.19
N GLU A 56 3.83 -7.71 11.49
CA GLU A 56 4.79 -6.64 11.79
C GLU A 56 5.22 -6.69 13.28
N ALA A 57 4.29 -7.03 14.18
CA ALA A 57 4.54 -7.07 15.62
C ALA A 57 5.25 -8.36 16.09
N TRP A 58 5.08 -9.50 15.41
CA TRP A 58 5.68 -10.79 15.84
C TRP A 58 7.16 -10.95 15.45
N SER A 59 7.74 -10.05 14.64
CA SER A 59 9.21 -10.00 14.51
C SER A 59 9.90 -9.45 15.77
N SER A 60 9.13 -8.99 16.77
CA SER A 60 9.64 -8.57 18.07
C SER A 60 8.82 -9.18 19.21
N LYS A 61 9.27 -10.35 19.69
CA LYS A 61 8.95 -11.02 20.98
C LYS A 61 7.78 -12.02 21.00
N LYS A 62 8.12 -13.23 21.48
CA LYS A 62 7.23 -14.27 22.02
C LYS A 62 6.27 -13.72 23.07
N SER A 63 5.00 -14.10 23.00
CA SER A 63 4.22 -14.57 24.17
C SER A 63 2.86 -15.16 23.76
N ASP A 64 2.51 -16.24 24.45
CA ASP A 64 1.28 -17.05 24.43
C ASP A 64 -0.04 -16.28 24.62
N GLY A 65 -1.14 -16.85 24.11
CA GLY A 65 -2.50 -16.58 24.63
C GLY A 65 -3.60 -16.41 23.60
N ASN A 66 -4.49 -17.40 23.53
CA ASN A 66 -5.65 -17.59 22.65
C ASN A 66 -6.83 -16.60 22.90
N ASN A 67 -7.34 -15.93 21.86
CA ASN A 67 -8.78 -15.81 21.57
C ASN A 67 -9.04 -15.20 20.18
N ASP A 68 -9.98 -15.81 19.47
CA ASP A 68 -10.28 -15.67 18.05
C ASP A 68 -11.01 -14.36 17.73
N SER A 69 -10.33 -13.41 17.08
CA SER A 69 -10.98 -12.36 16.31
C SER A 69 -10.19 -12.16 15.01
N ILE A 70 -10.91 -12.25 13.91
CA ILE A 70 -10.47 -12.09 12.53
C ILE A 70 -9.96 -10.65 12.36
N THR A 71 -8.76 -10.37 12.87
CA THR A 71 -8.02 -9.10 12.72
C THR A 71 -7.11 -9.23 11.50
N SER A 72 -7.73 -9.52 10.36
CA SER A 72 -7.10 -9.28 9.07
C SER A 72 -6.84 -7.77 9.01
N SER A 73 -5.57 -7.37 8.90
CA SER A 73 -5.22 -5.95 8.79
C SER A 73 -6.05 -5.33 7.66
N PRO A 74 -6.46 -4.06 7.79
CA PRO A 74 -7.17 -3.40 6.72
C PRO A 74 -6.40 -3.58 5.40
N PRO A 75 -7.09 -4.01 4.33
CA PRO A 75 -6.46 -4.21 3.04
C PRO A 75 -5.75 -2.93 2.60
N ARG A 76 -4.51 -3.06 2.11
CA ARG A 76 -3.67 -1.91 1.75
C ARG A 76 -3.09 -2.04 0.36
N ILE A 77 -2.90 -0.91 -0.31
CA ILE A 77 -2.30 -0.85 -1.64
C ILE A 77 -0.79 -0.76 -1.47
N VAL A 78 -0.08 -1.65 -2.15
CA VAL A 78 1.37 -1.77 -2.10
C VAL A 78 1.92 -1.66 -3.51
N LEU A 79 2.97 -0.86 -3.66
CA LEU A 79 3.66 -0.61 -4.92
C LEU A 79 4.96 -1.42 -4.96
N ASN A 80 5.09 -2.33 -5.92
CA ASN A 80 6.33 -3.07 -6.16
C ASN A 80 7.03 -2.46 -7.38
N VAL A 81 8.21 -1.88 -7.19
CA VAL A 81 9.01 -1.29 -8.27
C VAL A 81 10.19 -2.20 -8.56
N THR A 82 10.28 -2.70 -9.79
CA THR A 82 11.38 -3.53 -10.26
C THR A 82 12.28 -2.71 -11.17
N ASP A 83 13.55 -2.57 -10.78
CA ASP A 83 14.59 -1.93 -11.60
C ASP A 83 15.00 -2.86 -12.75
N SER A 84 15.59 -2.28 -13.79
CA SER A 84 16.29 -2.94 -14.90
C SER A 84 17.27 -4.05 -14.47
N LYS A 85 17.80 -3.97 -13.25
CA LYS A 85 18.70 -4.97 -12.63
C LYS A 85 17.96 -6.12 -11.93
N GLY A 86 16.63 -6.13 -11.95
CA GLY A 86 15.77 -7.13 -11.29
C GLY A 86 15.58 -6.92 -9.79
N LYS A 87 16.15 -5.87 -9.20
CA LYS A 87 15.92 -5.53 -7.79
C LYS A 87 14.48 -5.02 -7.65
N THR A 88 13.73 -5.61 -6.71
CA THR A 88 12.34 -5.21 -6.45
C THR A 88 12.24 -4.55 -5.08
N GLU A 89 11.77 -3.31 -5.05
CA GLU A 89 11.51 -2.55 -3.83
C GLU A 89 9.99 -2.46 -3.61
N VAL A 90 9.57 -2.56 -2.35
CA VAL A 90 8.16 -2.60 -1.94
C VAL A 90 7.83 -1.34 -1.16
N LEU A 91 6.88 -0.53 -1.64
CA LEU A 91 6.46 0.72 -1.02
C LEU A 91 5.01 0.67 -0.54
N ASP A 92 4.79 1.29 0.63
CA ASP A 92 3.51 1.40 1.32
C ASP A 92 3.36 2.80 1.94
N LEU A 93 2.18 3.40 1.81
CA LEU A 93 1.85 4.73 2.34
C LEU A 93 1.82 4.75 3.88
N THR A 94 1.54 3.63 4.54
CA THR A 94 1.44 3.59 6.01
C THR A 94 2.78 3.42 6.70
N GLN A 95 3.78 2.87 5.99
CA GLN A 95 5.13 2.66 6.53
C GLN A 95 6.04 3.86 6.26
N THR A 96 5.73 4.64 5.23
CA THR A 96 6.48 5.83 4.91
C THR A 96 5.89 7.00 5.67
N ALA A 97 6.52 7.36 6.78
CA ALA A 97 6.17 8.58 7.50
C ALA A 97 6.27 9.77 6.52
N ILE A 98 5.13 10.34 6.16
CA ILE A 98 5.06 11.66 5.53
C ILE A 98 5.49 12.64 6.63
N SER A 99 6.80 12.82 6.78
CA SER A 99 7.35 13.89 7.61
C SER A 99 7.10 15.19 6.85
N TRP A 100 6.02 15.90 7.20
CA TRP A 100 5.89 17.29 6.80
C TRP A 100 7.07 18.05 7.45
N ALA A 101 7.91 18.66 6.63
CA ALA A 101 8.95 19.60 7.05
C ALA A 101 8.50 21.01 6.71
#